data_AF-K1U052-F1
#
_entry.id   AF-K1U052-F1
#
_cell.length_a   1.000
_cell.length_b   1.000
_cell.length_c   1.000
_cell.angle_alpha   90.00
_cell.angle_beta   90.00
_cell.angle_gamma   90.00
#
_symmetry.space_group_name_H-M   'P 1'
#
loop_
_entity.id
_entity.type
_entity.pdbx_description
1 polymer ?
#
loop_
_entity_poly.entity_id
_entity_poly.type
_entity_poly.pdbx_seq_one_letter_code
_entity_poly.pdbx_strand_id
1 'polypeptide(L)' 'MATGLFALLSGAVPVRAQVSFGRAEKCVDDWLFRLGDDTTARMPAFDDSGWRRLTLPHDWS' A
#
# COMPACT_ATOMS: atom_id res chain seq x y z
N MET A 1 12.68 59.54 19.97
CA MET A 1 11.29 59.05 20.04
C MET A 1 10.88 58.75 18.60
N ALA A 2 10.37 57.59 18.17
CA ALA A 2 9.73 56.48 18.85
C ALA A 2 10.09 55.16 18.13
N THR A 3 10.29 54.10 18.89
CA THR A 3 10.44 52.72 18.39
C THR A 3 9.06 52.14 18.12
N GLY A 4 8.77 51.79 16.87
CA GLY A 4 7.53 51.11 16.48
C GLY A 4 7.61 49.61 16.77
N LEU A 5 6.80 49.12 17.70
CA LEU A 5 6.69 47.71 18.05
C LEU A 5 5.68 47.03 17.10
N PHE A 6 6.17 46.20 16.19
CA PHE A 6 5.31 45.35 15.34
C PHE A 6 4.95 44.08 16.13
N ALA A 7 3.70 43.98 16.60
CA ALA A 7 3.23 42.79 17.30
C ALA A 7 2.96 41.67 16.28
N LEU A 8 3.75 40.60 16.33
CA LEU A 8 3.50 39.36 15.58
C LEU A 8 2.42 38.56 16.33
N LEU A 9 1.19 38.59 15.83
CA LEU A 9 0.12 37.70 16.28
C LEU A 9 0.38 36.28 15.73
N SER A 10 0.99 35.42 16.56
CA SER A 10 1.11 34.00 16.27
C SER A 10 -0.24 33.30 16.43
N GLY A 11 -0.98 33.17 15.33
CA GLY A 11 -2.12 32.24 15.25
C GLY A 11 -1.61 30.81 15.13
N ALA A 12 -2.06 29.90 16.02
CA ALA A 12 -1.76 28.48 15.89
C ALA A 12 -2.43 27.93 14.62
N VAL A 13 -1.62 27.54 13.62
CA VAL A 13 -2.12 26.82 12.44
C VAL A 13 -2.42 25.38 12.87
N PRO A 14 -3.68 24.91 12.80
CA PRO A 14 -3.95 23.51 13.09
C PRO A 14 -3.31 22.65 12.00
N VAL A 15 -2.33 21.82 12.36
CA VAL A 15 -1.81 20.80 11.45
C VAL A 15 -2.86 19.69 11.36
N ARG A 16 -3.35 19.42 10.15
CA ARG A 16 -4.20 18.24 9.90
C ARG A 16 -3.31 17.12 9.40
N ALA A 17 -3.35 15.97 10.07
CA ALA A 17 -2.80 14.75 9.51
C ALA A 17 -3.68 14.32 8.33
N GLN A 18 -3.23 14.57 7.10
CA GLN A 18 -3.87 13.99 5.93
C GLN A 18 -3.38 12.54 5.81
N VAL A 19 -4.23 11.59 6.21
CA VAL A 19 -4.00 10.19 5.87
C VAL A 19 -4.25 10.04 4.38
N SER A 20 -3.19 9.77 3.62
CA SER A 20 -3.28 9.41 2.20
C SER A 20 -2.73 8.01 2.02
N PHE A 21 -3.52 7.15 1.40
CA PHE A 21 -3.13 5.76 1.08
C PHE A 21 -2.55 5.65 -0.34
N GLY A 22 -2.26 6.78 -1.00
CA GLY A 22 -1.87 6.83 -2.40
C GLY A 22 -3.05 6.57 -3.34
N ARG A 23 -2.75 6.15 -4.57
CA ARG A 23 -3.74 5.78 -5.58
C ARG A 23 -3.98 4.27 -5.49
N ALA A 24 -5.24 3.87 -5.35
CA ALA A 24 -5.60 2.46 -5.46
C ALA A 24 -5.28 1.93 -6.87
N GLU A 25 -4.65 0.76 -6.94
CA GLU A 25 -4.31 0.09 -8.20
C GLU A 25 -4.93 -1.30 -8.25
N LYS A 26 -5.13 -1.80 -9.47
CA LYS A 26 -5.71 -3.12 -9.72
C LYS A 26 -4.70 -4.19 -9.29
N CYS A 27 -5.13 -5.10 -8.43
CA CYS A 27 -4.30 -6.19 -7.89
C CYS A 27 -4.83 -7.58 -8.22
N VAL A 28 -5.71 -7.71 -9.22
CA VAL A 28 -6.37 -8.99 -9.54
C VAL A 28 -5.72 -9.77 -10.66
N ASP A 29 -4.78 -9.18 -11.42
CA ASP A 29 -4.15 -9.85 -12.56
C ASP A 29 -2.84 -10.57 -12.16
N ASP A 30 -2.39 -11.49 -13.02
CA ASP A 30 -1.09 -12.17 -12.94
C ASP A 30 -0.79 -12.99 -11.68
N TRP A 31 -1.83 -13.45 -10.97
CA TRP A 31 -1.67 -14.35 -9.83
C TRP A 31 -1.20 -15.72 -10.27
N LEU A 32 -0.31 -16.33 -9.49
CA LEU A 32 0.06 -17.74 -9.61
C LEU A 32 -0.75 -18.56 -8.59
N PHE A 33 -1.27 -19.71 -9.02
CA PHE A 33 -2.06 -20.61 -8.19
C PHE A 33 -1.63 -22.06 -8.36
N ARG A 34 -1.62 -22.81 -7.26
CA ARG A 34 -1.53 -24.26 -7.23
C ARG A 34 -2.40 -24.77 -6.10
N LEU A 35 -3.18 -25.82 -6.35
CA LEU A 35 -3.93 -26.50 -5.29
C LEU A 35 -2.97 -27.39 -4.48
N GLY A 36 -2.90 -27.16 -3.18
CA GLY A 36 -2.04 -27.91 -2.25
C GLY A 36 -1.43 -27.01 -1.17
N ASP A 37 -0.95 -27.62 -0.09
CA ASP A 37 -0.32 -26.92 1.03
C ASP A 37 1.16 -27.30 1.12
N ASP A 38 1.99 -26.49 0.47
CA ASP A 38 3.44 -26.61 0.52
C ASP A 38 3.99 -25.47 1.37
N THR A 39 4.35 -25.79 2.61
CA THR A 39 4.85 -24.81 3.59
C THR A 39 6.11 -24.06 3.13
N THR A 40 6.81 -24.57 2.12
CA THR A 40 8.00 -23.93 1.54
C THR A 40 7.66 -22.85 0.51
N ALA A 41 6.43 -22.79 0.00
CA ALA A 41 5.96 -21.81 -0.99
C ALA A 41 6.03 -20.35 -0.49
N ARG A 42 6.23 -20.12 0.81
CA ARG A 42 6.50 -18.80 1.40
C ARG A 42 7.92 -18.28 1.17
N MET A 43 8.85 -19.15 0.73
CA MET A 43 10.27 -18.80 0.61
C MET A 43 10.51 -17.94 -0.64
N PRO A 44 11.32 -16.86 -0.58
CA PRO A 44 11.62 -16.04 -1.75
C PRO A 44 12.30 -16.77 -2.92
N ALA A 45 12.93 -17.92 -2.64
CA ALA A 45 13.62 -18.75 -3.62
C ALA A 45 12.81 -19.99 -4.05
N PHE A 46 11.51 -20.04 -3.71
CA PHE A 46 10.64 -21.13 -4.13
C PHE A 46 10.43 -21.12 -5.66
N ASP A 47 10.47 -22.29 -6.28
CA ASP A 47 10.19 -22.44 -7.71
C ASP A 47 8.68 -22.61 -7.94
N ASP A 48 8.03 -21.54 -8.38
CA ASP A 48 6.61 -21.48 -8.73
C ASP A 48 6.34 -21.62 -10.24
N SER A 49 7.35 -21.98 -11.04
CA SER A 49 7.24 -22.05 -12.52
C SER A 49 6.16 -23.00 -13.03
N GLY A 50 5.77 -23.99 -12.23
CA GLY A 50 4.69 -24.94 -12.53
C GLY A 50 3.29 -24.47 -12.13
N TRP A 51 3.12 -23.28 -11.55
CA TRP A 51 1.83 -22.79 -11.07
C TRP A 51 1.00 -22.20 -12.20
N ARG A 52 -0.33 -22.33 -12.12
CA ARG A 52 -1.24 -21.74 -13.13
C ARG A 52 -1.28 -20.22 -12.93
N ARG A 53 -1.17 -19.45 -14.02
CA ARG A 53 -1.42 -18.01 -14.00
C ARG A 53 -2.92 -17.73 -14.19
N LEU A 54 -3.51 -16.87 -13.36
CA LEU A 54 -4.94 -16.53 -13.41
C LEU A 54 -5.23 -15.08 -12.96
N THR A 55 -6.48 -14.64 -13.20
CA THR A 55 -7.03 -13.36 -12.72
C THR A 55 -8.10 -13.62 -11.66
N LEU A 56 -8.11 -12.83 -10.59
CA LEU A 56 -9.13 -12.88 -9.53
C LEU A 56 -10.42 -12.12 -9.93
N PRO A 57 -11.59 -12.50 -9.40
CA PRO A 57 -11.84 -13.66 -8.55
C PRO A 57 -11.81 -14.97 -9.36
N HIS A 58 -11.24 -16.02 -8.77
CA HIS A 58 -11.22 -17.37 -9.32
C HIS A 58 -11.63 -18.36 -8.24
N ASP A 59 -12.54 -19.27 -8.56
CA ASP A 59 -12.96 -20.35 -7.67
C ASP A 59 -11.93 -21.49 -7.67
N TRP A 60 -11.84 -22.29 -6.61
CA TRP A 60 -10.74 -23.27 -6.52
C TRP A 60 -10.88 -24.46 -7.48
N SER A 61 -12.00 -24.55 -8.20
CA SER A 61 -12.22 -25.49 -9.31
C SER A 61 -11.27 -25.28 -10.49
#